data_AF-A0A9P6R179-F1
#
_entry.id   AF-A0A9P6R179-F1
#
_cell.length_a   1.000
_cell.length_b   1.000
_cell.length_c   1.000
_cell.angle_alpha   90.00
_cell.angle_beta   90.00
_cell.angle_gamma   90.00
#
_symmetry.space_group_name_H-M   'P 1'
#
loop_
_entity.id
_entity.type
_entity.pdbx_description
1 polymer ?
#
loop_
_entity_poly.entity_id
_entity_poly.type
_entity_poly.pdbx_seq_one_letter_code
_entity_poly.pdbx_strand_id
1 'polypeptide(L)'
;ARDTKTWKEQFFGRLDDEMRLLRKAVPLTRNGGRFGFIHRSILEYGVSRAIFEPLKGSGLQLKAVKKTVKRRKSIDSALSFELDDVVEDTVDLADLAVREPDPESLLVKRSFVKETSILQFLIERVESEPVFKDQLFAYLEASKTDKKWRTAAANAITILIRAGVNFSDQDLRGIQVPGADLSFGVFDSAQLKGADLRKTRLHGAWYVVLL
;
A
#
# COMPACT_ATOMS: atom_id res chain seq x y z
N ALA A 1 16.85 19.55 -32.09
CA ALA A 1 18.25 19.44 -31.62
C ALA A 1 18.54 17.96 -31.33
N ARG A 2 19.53 17.35 -31.99
CA ARG A 2 19.97 15.98 -31.69
C ARG A 2 20.94 16.08 -30.51
N ASP A 3 20.57 15.45 -29.40
CA ASP A 3 21.33 15.40 -28.16
C ASP A 3 22.47 14.38 -28.31
N THR A 4 23.54 14.78 -28.99
CA THR A 4 24.57 13.85 -29.48
C THR A 4 25.65 13.45 -28.45
N LYS A 5 25.39 13.70 -27.16
CA LYS A 5 26.32 13.43 -26.04
C LYS A 5 25.61 12.88 -24.80
N THR A 6 24.37 12.46 -24.93
CA THR A 6 23.60 11.93 -23.80
C THR A 6 23.73 10.42 -23.74
N TRP A 7 23.69 9.82 -22.55
CA TRP A 7 23.59 8.37 -22.35
C TRP A 7 22.47 7.73 -23.21
N LYS A 8 21.45 8.51 -23.57
CA LYS A 8 20.37 8.13 -24.48
C LYS A 8 20.85 7.86 -25.90
N GLU A 9 21.83 8.57 -26.43
CA GLU A 9 22.35 8.28 -27.78
C GLU A 9 23.29 7.08 -27.76
N GLN A 10 24.09 6.91 -26.69
CA GLN A 10 24.86 5.69 -26.50
C GLN A 10 23.93 4.46 -26.42
N PHE A 11 22.87 4.51 -25.62
CA PHE A 11 21.99 3.34 -25.43
C PHE A 11 20.93 3.16 -26.52
N PHE A 12 20.44 4.25 -27.16
CA PHE A 12 19.41 4.21 -28.21
C PHE A 12 19.89 4.57 -29.64
N GLY A 13 21.21 4.74 -29.85
CA GLY A 13 21.82 5.02 -31.15
C GLY A 13 21.70 3.86 -32.16
N ARG A 14 21.85 4.12 -33.45
CA ARG A 14 21.70 3.07 -34.49
C ARG A 14 22.98 2.28 -34.81
N LEU A 15 24.08 2.58 -34.14
CA LEU A 15 25.43 2.19 -34.58
C LEU A 15 25.87 0.78 -34.15
N ASP A 16 25.20 0.13 -33.19
CA ASP A 16 25.69 -1.13 -32.60
C ASP A 16 24.66 -2.25 -32.67
N ASP A 17 25.00 -3.36 -33.33
CA ASP A 17 24.12 -4.51 -33.55
C ASP A 17 23.86 -5.30 -32.25
N GLU A 18 24.85 -5.35 -31.36
CA GLU A 18 24.73 -5.94 -30.03
C GLU A 18 23.74 -5.16 -29.16
N MET A 19 23.80 -3.81 -29.18
CA MET A 19 22.77 -2.98 -28.53
C MET A 19 21.40 -3.14 -29.18
N ARG A 20 21.33 -3.47 -30.48
CA ARG A 20 20.06 -3.77 -31.15
C ARG A 20 19.45 -5.08 -30.67
N LEU A 21 20.28 -6.09 -30.41
CA LEU A 21 19.88 -7.36 -29.80
C LEU A 21 19.47 -7.18 -28.33
N LEU A 22 20.25 -6.44 -27.55
CA LEU A 22 19.91 -6.10 -26.17
C LEU A 22 18.59 -5.30 -26.12
N ARG A 23 18.33 -4.37 -27.05
CA ARG A 23 17.03 -3.67 -27.14
C ARG A 23 15.86 -4.58 -27.46
N LYS A 24 16.05 -5.62 -28.27
CA LYS A 24 15.00 -6.62 -28.53
C LYS A 24 14.65 -7.42 -27.27
N ALA A 25 15.62 -7.61 -26.37
CA ALA A 25 15.43 -8.28 -25.09
C ALA A 25 14.99 -7.33 -23.95
N VAL A 26 15.16 -6.01 -24.11
CA VAL A 26 14.83 -5.02 -23.09
C VAL A 26 13.33 -4.76 -23.05
N PRO A 27 12.68 -4.80 -21.86
CA PRO A 27 11.25 -4.62 -21.69
C PRO A 27 10.74 -3.22 -22.04
N LEU A 28 11.58 -2.31 -22.54
CA LEU A 28 11.25 -0.96 -22.98
C LEU A 28 11.36 -0.86 -24.50
N THR A 29 10.23 -0.65 -25.17
CA THR A 29 10.15 -0.34 -26.58
C THR A 29 10.19 1.18 -26.80
N ARG A 30 10.91 1.62 -27.82
CA ARG A 30 10.93 3.02 -28.25
C ARG A 30 10.22 3.12 -29.60
N ASN A 31 9.09 3.81 -29.63
CA ASN A 31 8.39 4.14 -30.87
C ASN A 31 8.51 5.65 -31.11
N GLY A 32 9.53 6.06 -31.87
CA GLY A 32 9.87 7.47 -32.10
C GLY A 32 10.35 8.20 -30.83
N GLY A 33 9.57 9.19 -30.38
CA GLY A 33 9.83 9.98 -29.16
C GLY A 33 9.14 9.44 -27.90
N ARG A 34 8.38 8.34 -28.00
CA ARG A 34 7.66 7.74 -26.86
C ARG A 34 8.34 6.44 -26.44
N PHE A 35 8.43 6.25 -25.14
CA PHE A 35 8.93 5.02 -24.50
C PHE A 35 7.73 4.29 -23.89
N GLY A 36 7.63 2.98 -24.13
CA GLY A 36 6.58 2.14 -23.58
C GLY A 36 7.16 0.79 -23.16
N PHE A 37 6.53 0.11 -22.20
CA PHE A 37 6.94 -1.26 -21.88
C PHE A 37 6.44 -2.24 -22.95
N ILE A 38 7.16 -3.35 -23.16
CA ILE A 38 6.74 -4.43 -24.07
C ILE A 38 5.35 -4.94 -23.66
N HIS A 39 5.10 -5.02 -22.34
CA HIS A 39 3.84 -5.52 -21.83
C HIS A 39 3.32 -4.67 -20.66
N ARG A 40 1.98 -4.50 -20.61
CA ARG A 40 1.28 -3.71 -19.58
C ARG A 40 1.52 -4.24 -18.17
N SER A 41 1.66 -5.56 -18.00
CA SER A 41 1.92 -6.16 -16.68
C SER A 41 3.26 -5.74 -16.07
N ILE A 42 4.29 -5.47 -16.88
CA ILE A 42 5.61 -5.04 -16.39
C ILE A 42 5.54 -3.61 -15.87
N LEU A 43 4.80 -2.74 -16.58
CA LEU A 43 4.52 -1.40 -16.12
C LEU A 43 3.71 -1.43 -14.82
N GLU A 44 2.63 -2.22 -14.78
CA GLU A 44 1.78 -2.36 -13.60
C GLU A 44 2.58 -2.88 -12.40
N TYR A 45 3.42 -3.90 -12.58
CA TYR A 45 4.34 -4.38 -11.56
C TYR A 45 5.32 -3.29 -11.08
N GLY A 46 5.91 -2.53 -12.00
CA GLY A 46 6.80 -1.43 -11.66
C GLY A 46 6.11 -0.33 -10.86
N VAL A 47 4.86 0.01 -11.22
CA VAL A 47 4.04 0.97 -10.48
C VAL A 47 3.69 0.42 -9.11
N SER A 48 3.24 -0.84 -9.00
CA SER A 48 2.95 -1.46 -7.71
C SER A 48 4.18 -1.50 -6.81
N ARG A 49 5.36 -1.79 -7.37
CA ARG A 49 6.63 -1.73 -6.65
C ARG A 49 7.01 -0.32 -6.19
N ALA A 50 6.73 0.70 -6.98
CA ALA A 50 7.00 2.09 -6.61
C ALA A 50 6.02 2.60 -5.53
N ILE A 51 4.76 2.14 -5.55
CA ILE A 51 3.79 2.40 -4.48
C ILE A 51 4.23 1.74 -3.17
N PHE A 52 4.64 0.48 -3.29
CA PHE A 52 5.00 -0.36 -2.16
C PHE A 52 6.40 -0.06 -1.61
N GLU A 53 7.28 0.62 -2.38
CA GLU A 53 8.73 0.64 -2.19
C GLU A 53 9.09 0.61 -0.70
N PRO A 54 9.41 -0.60 -0.16
CA PRO A 54 9.65 -0.75 1.26
C PRO A 54 10.89 0.08 1.47
N LEU A 55 10.86 1.01 2.43
CA LEU A 55 11.90 2.00 2.71
C LEU A 55 13.28 1.37 2.82
N LYS A 56 13.89 1.06 1.69
CA LYS A 56 15.27 0.61 1.57
C LYS A 56 16.05 1.85 1.19
N GLY A 57 16.32 2.63 2.23
CA GLY A 57 17.50 3.47 2.30
C GLY A 57 17.55 4.65 1.34
N SER A 58 16.69 5.65 1.55
CA SER A 58 17.21 7.02 1.55
C SER A 58 17.84 7.29 2.93
N GLY A 59 19.08 6.85 3.13
CA GLY A 59 19.90 7.19 4.31
C GLY A 59 19.59 6.40 5.59
N LEU A 60 20.48 5.47 5.92
CA LEU A 60 20.54 4.81 7.24
C LEU A 60 20.61 5.82 8.39
N GLN A 61 19.56 5.87 9.22
CA GLN A 61 19.68 5.95 10.68
C GLN A 61 18.51 5.15 11.28
N LEU A 62 18.63 3.83 11.27
CA LEU A 62 17.91 3.00 12.24
C LEU A 62 18.52 3.35 13.61
N LYS A 63 17.92 4.29 14.33
CA LYS A 63 18.10 4.37 15.78
C LYS A 63 17.46 3.13 16.36
N ALA A 64 18.27 2.08 16.51
CA ALA A 64 17.94 0.93 17.33
C ALA A 64 17.66 1.43 18.75
N VAL A 65 16.39 1.57 19.11
CA VAL A 65 15.99 1.71 20.51
C VAL A 65 16.21 0.35 21.15
N LYS A 66 17.35 0.18 21.80
CA LYS A 66 17.61 -0.94 22.70
C LYS A 66 16.61 -0.86 23.85
N LYS A 67 15.49 -1.57 23.79
CA LYS A 67 14.72 -1.88 25.01
C LYS A 67 15.44 -3.01 25.72
N THR A 68 16.15 -2.67 26.78
CA THR A 68 16.71 -3.61 27.75
C THR A 68 15.56 -4.27 28.51
N VAL A 69 15.19 -5.49 28.16
CA VAL A 69 14.34 -6.32 29.03
C VAL A 69 15.24 -6.91 30.11
N LYS A 70 14.99 -6.53 31.37
CA LYS A 70 15.64 -7.12 32.55
C LYS A 70 15.33 -8.62 32.59
N ARG A 71 16.33 -9.44 32.27
CA ARG A 71 16.34 -10.87 32.56
C ARG A 71 16.23 -11.08 34.08
N ARG A 72 15.10 -11.59 34.56
CA ARG A 72 15.06 -12.35 35.82
C ARG A 72 15.35 -13.81 35.49
N LYS A 73 16.35 -14.37 36.18
CA LYS A 73 16.78 -15.77 36.08
C LYS A 73 15.81 -16.67 36.86
N SER A 74 15.50 -17.85 36.31
CA SER A 74 15.61 -19.19 36.94
C SER A 74 14.98 -20.22 36.01
N ILE A 75 15.74 -21.15 35.41
CA ILE A 75 15.93 -22.56 35.81
C ILE A 75 14.66 -23.27 36.29
N ASP A 76 13.98 -24.00 35.38
CA ASP A 76 13.86 -25.47 35.42
C ASP A 76 12.90 -26.02 34.35
N SER A 77 13.19 -27.26 33.93
CA SER A 77 12.36 -28.24 33.22
C SER A 77 11.84 -27.86 31.81
N ALA A 78 12.32 -28.50 30.74
CA ALA A 78 11.95 -29.86 30.29
C ALA A 78 10.49 -29.95 29.81
N LEU A 79 10.34 -30.03 28.48
CA LEU A 79 9.24 -30.69 27.78
C LEU A 79 7.81 -30.31 28.21
N SER A 80 7.27 -29.23 27.66
CA SER A 80 5.86 -29.25 27.25
C SER A 80 5.73 -28.74 25.81
N PHE A 81 5.18 -29.61 24.97
CA PHE A 81 4.59 -29.28 23.69
C PHE A 81 3.16 -28.90 24.03
N GLU A 82 2.90 -27.61 24.21
CA GLU A 82 1.55 -27.09 24.43
C GLU A 82 1.29 -26.00 23.40
N LEU A 83 0.12 -26.12 22.77
CA LEU A 83 -0.37 -25.22 21.74
C LEU A 83 -0.48 -23.81 22.33
N ASP A 84 0.33 -22.87 21.84
CA ASP A 84 0.11 -21.47 22.14
C ASP A 84 -0.98 -20.89 21.23
N ASP A 85 -2.04 -20.50 21.94
CA ASP A 85 -3.25 -19.82 21.56
C ASP A 85 -3.15 -18.84 20.39
N VAL A 86 -4.22 -18.85 19.58
CA VAL A 86 -4.56 -17.77 18.66
C VAL A 86 -4.82 -16.52 19.49
N VAL A 87 -3.80 -15.69 19.65
CA VAL A 87 -3.98 -14.32 20.12
C VAL A 87 -4.63 -13.56 18.96
N GLU A 88 -5.94 -13.36 19.06
CA GLU A 88 -6.59 -12.27 18.34
C GLU A 88 -5.87 -10.98 18.76
N ASP A 89 -4.95 -10.53 17.91
CA ASP A 89 -4.32 -9.23 17.98
C ASP A 89 -5.41 -8.16 17.87
N THR A 90 -6.02 -7.85 19.01
CA THR A 90 -6.76 -6.63 19.25
C THR A 90 -5.74 -5.51 19.29
N VAL A 91 -5.36 -5.04 18.11
CA VAL A 91 -4.44 -3.93 17.94
C VAL A 91 -5.13 -2.70 18.54
N ASP A 92 -4.69 -2.28 19.72
CA ASP A 92 -5.08 -1.02 20.33
C ASP A 92 -4.71 0.12 19.36
N LEU A 93 -5.73 0.64 18.65
CA LEU A 93 -5.64 1.65 17.60
C LEU A 93 -4.99 2.98 18.02
N ALA A 94 -4.63 3.13 19.29
CA ALA A 94 -4.13 4.37 19.88
C ALA A 94 -2.60 4.55 19.79
N ASP A 95 -1.81 3.48 19.67
CA ASP A 95 -0.34 3.56 19.85
C ASP A 95 0.48 3.65 18.53
N LEU A 96 -0.18 3.74 17.36
CA LEU A 96 0.48 3.90 16.05
C LEU A 96 0.68 5.36 15.58
N ALA A 97 0.43 6.35 16.44
CA ALA A 97 0.85 7.74 16.21
C ALA A 97 2.39 7.82 16.32
N VAL A 98 3.22 8.22 15.35
CA VAL A 98 3.03 9.05 14.17
C VAL A 98 4.13 8.64 13.18
N ARG A 99 3.76 8.00 12.07
CA ARG A 99 4.54 8.11 10.83
C ARG A 99 3.69 8.92 9.89
N GLU A 100 4.04 10.20 9.71
CA GLU A 100 3.28 11.05 8.80
C GLU A 100 3.23 10.39 7.42
N PRO A 101 2.02 10.26 6.83
CA PRO A 101 1.87 9.69 5.51
C PRO A 101 2.65 10.53 4.51
N ASP A 102 3.39 9.87 3.62
CA ASP A 102 4.23 10.55 2.65
C ASP A 102 3.37 11.27 1.60
N PRO A 103 3.40 12.62 1.53
CA PRO A 103 2.60 13.37 0.56
C PRO A 103 3.03 13.13 -0.89
N GLU A 104 4.27 12.67 -1.11
CA GLU A 104 4.78 12.39 -2.46
C GLU A 104 4.40 11.00 -2.98
N SER A 105 3.77 10.17 -2.13
CA SER A 105 3.33 8.83 -2.48
C SER A 105 2.38 8.83 -3.68
N LEU A 106 2.56 7.85 -4.56
CA LEU A 106 1.69 7.65 -5.73
C LEU A 106 0.23 7.42 -5.34
N LEU A 107 -0.03 6.92 -4.13
CA LEU A 107 -1.37 6.75 -3.57
C LEU A 107 -2.14 8.06 -3.47
N VAL A 108 -1.45 9.18 -3.23
CA VAL A 108 -2.06 10.51 -3.14
C VAL A 108 -2.33 11.07 -4.53
N LYS A 109 -1.37 10.90 -5.44
CA LYS A 109 -1.38 11.52 -6.76
C LYS A 109 -2.38 10.88 -7.73
N ARG A 110 -2.69 9.59 -7.56
CA ARG A 110 -3.51 8.83 -8.51
C ARG A 110 -4.45 7.86 -7.81
N SER A 111 -5.67 7.73 -8.33
CA SER A 111 -6.59 6.66 -7.93
C SER A 111 -6.23 5.36 -8.63
N PHE A 112 -6.15 4.27 -7.85
CA PHE A 112 -5.88 2.90 -8.33
C PHE A 112 -7.10 1.99 -8.24
N VAL A 113 -8.26 2.53 -7.89
CA VAL A 113 -9.49 1.77 -7.61
C VAL A 113 -9.96 0.93 -8.82
N LYS A 114 -9.57 1.29 -10.05
CA LYS A 114 -9.94 0.57 -11.29
C LYS A 114 -8.83 -0.34 -11.81
N GLU A 115 -7.62 -0.22 -11.26
CA GLU A 115 -6.43 -0.93 -11.71
C GLU A 115 -6.29 -2.27 -10.98
N THR A 116 -7.11 -3.25 -11.37
CA THR A 116 -7.21 -4.56 -10.70
C THR A 116 -5.86 -5.26 -10.52
N SER A 117 -4.96 -5.24 -11.51
CA SER A 117 -3.64 -5.88 -11.40
C SER A 117 -2.77 -5.24 -10.32
N ILE A 118 -2.83 -3.91 -10.19
CA ILE A 118 -2.05 -3.15 -9.21
C ILE A 118 -2.62 -3.42 -7.82
N LEU A 119 -3.95 -3.37 -7.68
CA LEU A 119 -4.62 -3.68 -6.42
C LEU A 119 -4.30 -5.10 -5.97
N GLN A 120 -4.38 -6.10 -6.85
CA GLN A 120 -4.07 -7.49 -6.51
C GLN A 120 -2.66 -7.63 -5.93
N PHE A 121 -1.68 -6.99 -6.56
CA PHE A 121 -0.31 -6.99 -6.04
C PHE A 121 -0.21 -6.33 -4.65
N LEU A 122 -0.89 -5.20 -4.45
CA LEU A 122 -0.85 -4.48 -3.17
C LEU A 122 -1.57 -5.26 -2.06
N ILE A 123 -2.65 -5.97 -2.38
CA ILE A 123 -3.39 -6.85 -1.46
C ILE A 123 -2.48 -7.95 -0.94
N GLU A 124 -1.79 -8.67 -1.83
CA GLU A 124 -0.81 -9.70 -1.44
C GLU A 124 0.29 -9.15 -0.53
N ARG A 125 0.68 -7.88 -0.72
CA ARG A 125 1.67 -7.22 0.13
C ARG A 125 1.13 -6.85 1.51
N VAL A 126 -0.15 -6.49 1.63
CA VAL A 126 -0.79 -6.23 2.94
C VAL A 126 -0.79 -7.47 3.81
N GLU A 127 -1.03 -8.65 3.22
CA GLU A 127 -0.97 -9.93 3.94
C GLU A 127 0.45 -10.31 4.35
N SER A 128 1.44 -9.97 3.51
CA SER A 128 2.84 -10.33 3.73
C SER A 128 3.59 -9.37 4.67
N GLU A 129 3.23 -8.09 4.71
CA GLU A 129 3.96 -7.05 5.43
C GLU A 129 3.05 -6.14 6.30
N PRO A 130 3.08 -6.29 7.64
CA PRO A 130 2.20 -5.52 8.53
C PRO A 130 2.50 -4.02 8.53
N VAL A 131 3.75 -3.63 8.29
CA VAL A 131 4.16 -2.20 8.22
C VAL A 131 3.42 -1.46 7.11
N PHE A 132 3.16 -2.14 5.98
CA PHE A 132 2.41 -1.55 4.87
C PHE A 132 0.93 -1.38 5.24
N LYS A 133 0.35 -2.36 5.96
CA LYS A 133 -1.01 -2.26 6.51
C LYS A 133 -1.17 -1.04 7.42
N ASP A 134 -0.23 -0.83 8.34
CA ASP A 134 -0.24 0.33 9.25
C ASP A 134 -0.14 1.66 8.49
N GLN A 135 0.68 1.70 7.43
CA GLN A 135 0.79 2.87 6.56
C GLN A 135 -0.54 3.18 5.86
N LEU A 136 -1.28 2.16 5.41
CA LEU A 136 -2.61 2.34 4.82
C LEU A 136 -3.61 2.91 5.85
N PHE A 137 -3.58 2.43 7.10
CA PHE A 137 -4.38 3.02 8.18
C PHE A 137 -4.01 4.47 8.48
N ALA A 138 -2.72 4.83 8.43
CA ALA A 138 -2.28 6.21 8.60
C ALA A 138 -2.90 7.16 7.55
N TYR A 139 -3.05 6.71 6.29
CA TYR A 139 -3.76 7.50 5.28
C TYR A 139 -5.26 7.66 5.58
N LEU A 140 -5.90 6.65 6.19
CA LEU A 140 -7.32 6.74 6.59
C LEU A 140 -7.51 7.77 7.70
N GLU A 141 -6.69 7.71 8.75
CA GLU A 141 -6.73 8.68 9.85
C GLU A 141 -6.44 10.10 9.37
N ALA A 142 -5.42 10.25 8.51
CA ALA A 142 -5.09 11.55 7.94
C ALA A 142 -6.22 12.12 7.07
N SER A 143 -7.05 11.27 6.45
CA SER A 143 -8.20 11.73 5.66
C SER A 143 -9.31 12.36 6.47
N LYS A 144 -9.41 12.05 7.77
CA LYS A 144 -10.39 12.66 8.67
C LYS A 144 -10.12 14.15 8.87
N THR A 145 -8.84 14.54 8.86
CA THR A 145 -8.42 15.93 9.08
C THR A 145 -8.31 16.70 7.77
N ASP A 146 -7.61 16.14 6.77
CA ASP A 146 -7.24 16.85 5.55
C ASP A 146 -7.84 16.26 4.27
N LYS A 147 -8.43 17.13 3.44
CA LYS A 147 -8.98 16.76 2.13
C LYS A 147 -7.94 16.27 1.13
N LYS A 148 -6.66 16.57 1.36
CA LYS A 148 -5.55 16.18 0.47
C LYS A 148 -5.37 14.66 0.39
N TRP A 149 -5.76 13.94 1.45
CA TRP A 149 -5.58 12.49 1.54
C TRP A 149 -6.75 11.70 0.97
N ARG A 150 -7.82 12.34 0.49
CA ARG A 150 -9.03 11.67 -0.02
C ARG A 150 -8.73 10.54 -1.02
N THR A 151 -7.82 10.80 -1.95
CA THR A 151 -7.45 9.84 -2.98
C THR A 151 -6.63 8.68 -2.40
N ALA A 152 -5.67 8.97 -1.53
CA ALA A 152 -4.87 7.96 -0.85
C ALA A 152 -5.73 7.08 0.06
N ALA A 153 -6.64 7.69 0.83
CA ALA A 153 -7.57 7.00 1.71
C ALA A 153 -8.55 6.12 0.93
N ALA A 154 -9.07 6.62 -0.20
CA ALA A 154 -9.94 5.83 -1.07
C ALA A 154 -9.21 4.60 -1.65
N ASN A 155 -7.94 4.75 -2.04
CA ASN A 155 -7.11 3.63 -2.46
C ASN A 155 -6.83 2.67 -1.29
N ALA A 156 -6.47 3.21 -0.13
CA ALA A 156 -6.11 2.44 1.06
C ALA A 156 -7.27 1.57 1.56
N ILE A 157 -8.46 2.15 1.73
CA ILE A 157 -9.63 1.42 2.20
C ILE A 157 -10.04 0.32 1.21
N THR A 158 -9.94 0.57 -0.10
CA THR A 158 -10.20 -0.44 -1.13
C THR A 158 -9.22 -1.60 -1.08
N ILE A 159 -7.94 -1.32 -0.86
CA ILE A 159 -6.91 -2.37 -0.73
C ILE A 159 -7.17 -3.19 0.54
N LEU A 160 -7.41 -2.53 1.68
CA LEU A 160 -7.64 -3.20 2.97
C LEU A 160 -8.87 -4.11 2.93
N ILE A 161 -9.98 -3.64 2.38
CA ILE A 161 -11.22 -4.45 2.25
C ILE A 161 -10.99 -5.67 1.37
N ARG A 162 -10.31 -5.49 0.23
CA ARG A 162 -10.02 -6.61 -0.67
C ARG A 162 -8.99 -7.59 -0.10
N ALA A 163 -8.17 -7.15 0.85
CA ALA A 163 -7.29 -7.99 1.66
C ALA A 163 -8.01 -8.66 2.85
N GLY A 164 -9.34 -8.52 2.95
CA GLY A 164 -10.14 -9.17 4.00
C GLY A 164 -10.02 -8.51 5.37
N VAL A 165 -9.54 -7.27 5.47
CA VAL A 165 -9.46 -6.55 6.74
C VAL A 165 -10.86 -6.21 7.23
N ASN A 166 -11.17 -6.61 8.46
CA ASN A 166 -12.43 -6.29 9.10
C ASN A 166 -12.42 -4.85 9.65
N PHE A 167 -13.49 -4.10 9.36
CA PHE A 167 -13.71 -2.74 9.88
C PHE A 167 -14.85 -2.69 10.91
N SER A 168 -15.25 -3.84 11.47
CA SER A 168 -16.19 -3.88 12.58
C SER A 168 -15.73 -3.05 13.78
N ASP A 169 -16.67 -2.37 14.42
CA ASP A 169 -16.46 -1.52 15.61
C ASP A 169 -15.44 -0.37 15.42
N GLN A 170 -15.00 -0.09 14.19
CA GLN A 170 -14.03 0.96 13.91
C GLN A 170 -14.66 2.36 13.96
N ASP A 171 -13.91 3.32 14.53
CA ASP A 171 -14.25 4.73 14.47
C ASP A 171 -13.85 5.35 13.12
N LEU A 172 -14.77 5.29 12.16
CA LEU A 172 -14.61 5.86 10.82
C LEU A 172 -15.32 7.22 10.68
N ARG A 173 -15.56 7.94 11.79
CA ARG A 173 -16.26 9.22 11.76
C ARG A 173 -15.45 10.26 10.98
N GLY A 174 -16.15 11.02 10.14
CA GLY A 174 -15.52 12.06 9.32
C GLY A 174 -14.56 11.55 8.24
N ILE A 175 -14.45 10.23 8.02
CA ILE A 175 -13.53 9.67 7.03
C ILE A 175 -13.86 10.17 5.62
N GLN A 176 -12.84 10.49 4.82
CA GLN A 176 -13.05 11.07 3.49
C GLN A 176 -12.51 10.14 2.40
N VAL A 177 -13.37 9.27 1.87
CA VAL A 177 -13.00 8.24 0.88
C VAL A 177 -13.89 8.28 -0.37
N PRO A 178 -14.04 9.44 -1.04
CA PRO A 178 -14.90 9.52 -2.22
C PRO A 178 -14.36 8.65 -3.35
N GLY A 179 -15.24 7.89 -4.00
CA GLY A 179 -14.88 7.02 -5.13
C GLY A 179 -14.25 5.67 -4.76
N ALA A 180 -14.15 5.33 -3.47
CA ALA A 180 -13.61 4.05 -3.02
C ALA A 180 -14.51 2.86 -3.40
N ASP A 181 -13.90 1.71 -3.66
CA ASP A 181 -14.60 0.42 -3.73
C ASP A 181 -14.61 -0.20 -2.33
N LEU A 182 -15.79 -0.24 -1.71
CA LEU A 182 -16.06 -0.82 -0.39
C LEU A 182 -16.86 -2.14 -0.51
N SER A 183 -16.93 -2.69 -1.73
CA SER A 183 -17.67 -3.91 -2.01
C SER A 183 -17.12 -5.08 -1.18
N PHE A 184 -18.01 -5.91 -0.64
CA PHE A 184 -17.69 -7.04 0.24
C PHE A 184 -16.95 -6.68 1.55
N GLY A 185 -16.90 -5.39 1.92
CA GLY A 185 -16.35 -4.98 3.21
C GLY A 185 -17.29 -5.29 4.36
N VAL A 186 -16.72 -5.63 5.51
CA VAL A 186 -17.45 -5.87 6.78
C VAL A 186 -17.27 -4.64 7.66
N PHE A 187 -18.39 -3.99 7.99
CA PHE A 187 -18.45 -2.73 8.74
C PHE A 187 -19.45 -2.84 9.89
N ASP A 188 -19.54 -3.99 10.53
CA ASP A 188 -20.51 -4.21 11.60
C ASP A 188 -20.25 -3.24 12.77
N SER A 189 -21.29 -2.54 13.23
CA SER A 189 -21.16 -1.49 14.27
C SER A 189 -20.14 -0.35 13.98
N ALA A 190 -19.65 -0.21 12.74
CA ALA A 190 -18.69 0.83 12.39
C ALA A 190 -19.30 2.23 12.40
N GLN A 191 -18.61 3.21 13.00
CA GLN A 191 -19.12 4.57 13.12
C GLN A 191 -18.80 5.40 11.87
N LEU A 192 -19.77 5.58 10.96
CA LEU A 192 -19.59 6.34 9.72
C LEU A 192 -20.16 7.77 9.76
N LYS A 193 -20.43 8.31 10.96
CA LYS A 193 -21.04 9.65 11.11
C LYS A 193 -20.14 10.72 10.48
N GLY A 194 -20.70 11.51 9.56
CA GLY A 194 -19.98 12.59 8.87
C GLY A 194 -18.97 12.13 7.82
N ALA A 195 -18.94 10.85 7.47
CA ALA A 195 -18.07 10.32 6.42
C ALA A 195 -18.46 10.84 5.02
N ASP A 196 -17.48 11.17 4.18
CA ASP A 196 -17.68 11.45 2.76
C ASP A 196 -17.49 10.17 1.95
N LEU A 197 -18.61 9.46 1.74
CA LEU A 197 -18.70 8.22 0.95
C LEU A 197 -19.27 8.46 -0.46
N ARG A 198 -19.16 9.68 -1.01
CA ARG A 198 -19.73 9.95 -2.34
C ARG A 198 -19.04 9.12 -3.41
N LYS A 199 -19.82 8.58 -4.35
CA LYS A 199 -19.36 7.73 -5.48
C LYS A 199 -18.65 6.44 -5.04
N THR A 200 -18.82 6.00 -3.79
CA THR A 200 -18.30 4.69 -3.37
C THR A 200 -19.14 3.56 -3.94
N ARG A 201 -18.53 2.38 -4.09
CA ARG A 201 -19.25 1.14 -4.42
C ARG A 201 -19.43 0.33 -3.15
N LEU A 202 -20.66 -0.05 -2.83
CA LEU A 202 -21.04 -0.78 -1.61
C LEU A 202 -21.63 -2.17 -1.95
N HIS A 203 -21.29 -2.74 -3.09
CA HIS A 203 -21.90 -3.99 -3.53
C HIS A 203 -21.50 -5.15 -2.62
N GLY A 204 -22.48 -5.84 -2.03
CA GLY A 204 -22.21 -6.97 -1.13
C GLY A 204 -21.51 -6.59 0.18
N ALA A 205 -21.44 -5.30 0.53
CA ALA A 205 -20.92 -4.87 1.83
C ALA A 205 -21.88 -5.30 2.95
N TRP A 206 -21.32 -5.72 4.07
CA TRP A 206 -22.07 -6.14 5.26
C TRP A 206 -21.99 -5.04 6.32
N TYR A 207 -23.15 -4.57 6.75
CA TYR A 207 -23.34 -3.61 7.83
C TYR A 207 -24.65 -3.96 8.56
N VAL A 208 -24.63 -4.12 9.88
CA VAL A 208 -25.86 -4.25 10.66
C VAL A 208 -26.34 -2.85 11.03
N VAL A 209 -27.53 -2.49 10.58
CA VAL A 209 -28.21 -1.28 11.05
C VAL A 209 -28.93 -1.67 12.33
N LEU A 210 -28.38 -1.29 13.49
CA LEU A 210 -29.15 -1.26 14.72
C LEU A 210 -30.15 -0.10 14.60
N LEU A 211 -31.44 -0.44 14.47
CA LEU A 211 -32.57 0.49 14.49
C LEU A 211 -32.81 1.07 15.88
#